data_AF-M2PST2-F1
#
_entry.id   AF-M2PST2-F1
#
_cell.length_a   1.000
_cell.length_b   1.000
_cell.length_c   1.000
_cell.angle_alpha   90.00
_cell.angle_beta   90.00
_cell.angle_gamma   90.00
#
_symmetry.space_group_name_H-M   'P 1'
#
loop_
_entity.id
_entity.type
_entity.pdbx_description
1 polymer ?
#
loop_
_entity_poly.entity_id
_entity_poly.type
_entity_poly.pdbx_seq_one_letter_code
_entity_poly.pdbx_strand_id
1 'polypeptide(L)'
;MAVAVASVVIVLGLVFAVTVRSGKSDGTQWLSAGQAPLTTPRTPSYSTAAPMPTTRPTLTVDSGCRLGQGPATLEPVPAATTRRVNAAWDRVERWLEAKAPATAATLRPPATTARITEAQRQSGVAFPAELVASLLRHDGVADAGESFDLPPFHQPVSAEGVEGQAKVMCDVLTSSGIDDNVGYWWHGRFVPFAVDGGGDGLFLDQRTGTGRLGEWNHEGSVSFDRWPPTLTELLEQTATALETGGPVIDGYRPVVTEKRALDWDIPR
;
A
#
# COMPACT_ATOMS: atom_id res chain seq x y z
N MET A 1 -8.53 30.40 11.22
CA MET A 1 -8.86 29.14 11.93
C MET A 1 -8.90 28.04 10.88
N ALA A 2 -7.84 27.23 10.78
CA ALA A 2 -7.79 26.09 9.87
C ALA A 2 -8.17 24.84 10.67
N VAL A 3 -9.25 24.17 10.27
CA VAL A 3 -9.65 22.88 10.80
C VAL A 3 -8.93 21.82 9.96
N ALA A 4 -7.94 21.16 10.55
CA ALA A 4 -7.30 19.99 9.97
C ALA A 4 -8.26 18.81 10.07
N VAL A 5 -8.72 18.31 8.93
CA VAL A 5 -9.49 17.07 8.84
C VAL A 5 -8.47 15.94 8.62
N ALA A 6 -8.19 15.18 9.67
CA ALA A 6 -7.43 13.94 9.57
C ALA A 6 -8.36 12.86 8.99
N SER A 7 -8.13 12.48 7.73
CA SER A 7 -8.84 11.37 7.10
C SER A 7 -8.30 10.05 7.67
N VAL A 8 -9.06 9.47 8.60
CA VAL A 8 -8.86 8.10 9.07
C VAL A 8 -9.41 7.16 8.00
N VAL A 9 -8.55 6.39 7.35
CA VAL A 9 -8.94 5.30 6.47
C VAL A 9 -9.52 4.17 7.33
N ILE A 10 -10.85 4.04 7.32
CA ILE A 10 -11.56 2.93 7.97
C ILE A 10 -11.62 1.78 6.96
N VAL A 11 -10.82 0.74 7.19
CA VAL A 11 -10.95 -0.54 6.47
C VAL A 11 -12.19 -1.25 7.01
N LEU A 12 -13.31 -1.13 6.32
CA LEU A 12 -14.52 -1.91 6.58
C LEU A 12 -14.35 -3.30 5.95
N GLY A 13 -14.00 -4.29 6.77
CA GLY A 13 -14.06 -5.70 6.37
C GLY A 13 -15.51 -6.14 6.15
N LEU A 14 -15.92 -6.32 4.90
CA LEU A 14 -17.21 -6.90 4.54
C LEU A 14 -17.08 -8.43 4.45
N VAL A 15 -17.62 -9.13 5.45
CA VAL A 15 -17.86 -10.57 5.38
C VAL A 15 -19.18 -10.81 4.66
N PHE A 16 -19.14 -11.36 3.44
CA PHE A 16 -20.35 -11.79 2.72
C PHE A 16 -20.87 -13.12 3.29
N ALA A 17 -22.03 -13.07 3.95
CA ALA A 17 -22.81 -14.25 4.27
C ALA A 17 -23.63 -14.67 3.04
N VAL A 18 -23.26 -15.79 2.41
CA VAL A 18 -24.03 -16.41 1.33
C VAL A 18 -25.33 -16.98 1.92
N THR A 19 -26.47 -16.40 1.55
CA THR A 19 -27.80 -16.97 1.83
C THR A 19 -28.38 -17.55 0.54
N VAL A 20 -28.47 -18.88 0.50
CA VAL A 20 -29.14 -19.61 -0.59
C VAL A 20 -30.65 -19.45 -0.41
N ARG A 21 -31.29 -18.71 -1.30
CA ARG A 21 -32.74 -18.49 -1.31
C ARG A 21 -33.40 -19.55 -2.20
N SER A 22 -34.01 -20.55 -1.57
CA SER A 22 -34.77 -21.60 -2.28
C SER A 22 -36.06 -21.02 -2.87
N GLY A 23 -36.26 -21.22 -4.17
CA GLY A 23 -37.43 -20.79 -4.93
C GLY A 23 -38.70 -21.56 -4.57
N LYS A 24 -39.84 -20.86 -4.65
CA LYS A 24 -41.20 -21.36 -4.40
C LYS A 24 -41.89 -21.60 -5.74
N SER A 25 -42.42 -22.80 -5.95
CA SER A 25 -43.36 -23.12 -7.04
C SER A 25 -44.69 -23.57 -6.43
N ASP A 26 -45.77 -22.92 -6.86
CA ASP A 26 -47.15 -23.23 -6.50
C ASP A 26 -47.64 -24.52 -7.19
N GLY A 27 -48.47 -25.30 -6.51
CA GLY A 27 -49.08 -26.51 -7.06
C GLY A 27 -50.03 -27.23 -6.10
N THR A 28 -51.29 -26.80 -6.13
CA THR A 28 -52.52 -27.63 -6.11
C THR A 28 -52.87 -28.53 -4.90
N GLN A 29 -54.12 -28.38 -4.49
CA GLN A 29 -54.87 -28.93 -3.37
C GLN A 29 -55.37 -30.37 -3.60
N TRP A 30 -55.32 -31.24 -2.58
CA TRP A 30 -56.23 -32.38 -2.39
C TRP A 30 -56.42 -32.71 -0.88
N LEU A 31 -57.61 -33.19 -0.54
CA LEU A 31 -58.16 -33.38 0.81
C LEU A 31 -57.78 -34.73 1.47
N SER A 32 -57.47 -34.64 2.76
CA SER A 32 -57.81 -35.50 3.92
C SER A 32 -57.71 -37.04 3.86
N ALA A 33 -56.78 -37.59 4.65
CA ALA A 33 -57.00 -38.78 5.49
C ALA A 33 -56.06 -38.72 6.71
N GLY A 34 -56.60 -38.90 7.91
CA GLY A 34 -55.85 -38.76 9.17
C GLY A 34 -55.05 -40.00 9.56
N GLN A 35 -53.92 -39.80 10.26
CA GLN A 35 -53.25 -40.82 11.07
C GLN A 35 -52.23 -40.21 12.06
N ALA A 36 -52.44 -40.56 13.34
CA ALA A 36 -51.58 -40.59 14.54
C ALA A 36 -50.62 -39.42 14.88
N PRO A 37 -50.54 -38.99 16.16
CA PRO A 37 -49.57 -37.99 16.59
C PRO A 37 -48.16 -38.59 16.56
N LEU A 38 -47.31 -38.09 15.66
CA LEU A 38 -45.88 -38.32 15.69
C LEU A 38 -45.31 -37.58 16.91
N THR A 39 -44.89 -38.32 17.92
CA THR A 39 -44.04 -37.83 18.99
C THR A 39 -42.69 -37.43 18.39
N THR A 40 -42.41 -36.13 18.35
CA THR A 40 -41.08 -35.63 18.00
C THR A 40 -40.11 -35.97 19.13
N PRO A 41 -39.00 -36.68 18.87
CA PRO A 41 -37.94 -36.83 19.86
C PRO A 41 -37.34 -35.44 20.12
N ARG A 42 -37.35 -35.02 21.38
CA ARG A 42 -36.77 -33.77 21.84
C ARG A 42 -35.25 -33.83 21.57
N THR A 43 -34.77 -33.08 20.58
CA THR A 43 -33.35 -32.95 20.28
C THR A 43 -32.65 -32.33 21.50
N PRO A 44 -31.58 -32.93 22.05
CA PRO A 44 -30.84 -32.30 23.14
C PRO A 44 -30.23 -30.98 22.65
N SER A 45 -30.55 -29.90 23.35
CA SER A 45 -29.86 -28.62 23.22
C SER A 45 -28.43 -28.81 23.74
N TYR A 46 -27.47 -28.94 22.82
CA TYR A 46 -26.06 -28.81 23.18
C TYR A 46 -25.74 -27.32 23.29
N SER A 47 -25.92 -26.77 24.48
CA SER A 47 -25.31 -25.51 24.88
C SER A 47 -23.90 -25.79 25.38
N THR A 48 -22.89 -25.67 24.53
CA THR A 48 -21.50 -25.47 24.96
C THR A 48 -20.68 -24.82 23.85
N ALA A 49 -20.97 -23.56 23.51
CA ALA A 49 -19.93 -22.74 22.90
C ALA A 49 -18.92 -22.42 24.00
N ALA A 50 -17.76 -23.06 23.97
CA ALA A 50 -16.64 -22.64 24.81
C ALA A 50 -16.37 -21.15 24.55
N PRO A 51 -16.06 -20.34 25.58
CA PRO A 51 -15.66 -18.96 25.34
C PRO A 51 -14.48 -18.96 24.36
N MET A 52 -14.58 -18.16 23.28
CA MET A 52 -13.47 -18.02 22.35
C MET A 52 -12.22 -17.64 23.13
N PRO A 53 -11.06 -18.28 22.89
CA PRO A 53 -9.83 -17.92 23.56
C PRO A 53 -9.59 -16.42 23.40
N THR A 54 -9.56 -15.70 24.53
CA THR A 54 -9.41 -14.25 24.62
C THR A 54 -7.98 -13.77 24.38
N THR A 55 -7.04 -14.70 24.16
CA THR A 55 -5.66 -14.37 23.81
C THR A 55 -5.59 -14.09 22.32
N ARG A 56 -5.40 -12.81 21.97
CA ARG A 56 -5.08 -12.40 20.60
C ARG A 56 -3.87 -13.22 20.13
N PRO A 57 -3.94 -13.89 18.96
CA PRO A 57 -2.82 -14.66 18.46
C PRO A 57 -1.60 -13.74 18.35
N THR A 58 -0.45 -14.24 18.79
CA THR A 58 0.81 -13.49 18.83
C THR A 58 1.83 -14.24 17.99
N LEU A 59 2.57 -13.52 17.16
CA LEU A 59 3.66 -14.08 16.35
C LEU A 59 4.70 -14.73 17.25
N THR A 60 5.23 -15.88 16.83
CA THR A 60 6.33 -16.59 17.51
C THR A 60 7.68 -16.36 16.85
N VAL A 61 7.68 -15.81 15.63
CA VAL A 61 8.88 -15.43 14.87
C VAL A 61 9.12 -13.92 14.92
N ASP A 62 10.37 -13.49 14.64
CA ASP A 62 10.69 -12.06 14.58
C ASP A 62 10.07 -11.40 13.34
N SER A 63 9.04 -10.59 13.54
CA SER A 63 8.36 -9.85 12.49
C SER A 63 9.19 -8.69 11.91
N GLY A 64 10.28 -8.30 12.59
CA GLY A 64 11.04 -7.09 12.28
C GLY A 64 10.29 -5.78 12.58
N CYS A 65 9.05 -5.81 13.04
CA CYS A 65 8.29 -4.62 13.42
C CYS A 65 8.85 -4.06 14.74
N ARG A 66 9.38 -2.83 14.68
CA ARG A 66 10.04 -2.13 15.79
C ARG A 66 9.56 -0.67 15.88
N LEU A 67 8.25 -0.46 15.72
CA LEU A 67 7.64 0.87 15.69
C LEU A 67 8.11 1.74 16.87
N GLY A 68 8.52 2.97 16.57
CA GLY A 68 9.07 3.92 17.54
C GLY A 68 10.54 3.69 17.94
N GLN A 69 11.18 2.61 17.48
CA GLN A 69 12.55 2.21 17.84
C GLN A 69 13.55 2.31 16.67
N GLY A 70 13.20 3.04 15.62
CA GLY A 70 14.09 3.26 14.48
C GLY A 70 15.24 4.21 14.83
N PRO A 71 16.18 4.44 13.89
CA PRO A 71 17.33 5.29 14.13
C PRO A 71 16.89 6.74 14.40
N ALA A 72 17.53 7.36 15.40
CA ALA A 72 17.31 8.76 15.78
C ALA A 72 18.15 9.75 14.96
N THR A 73 18.95 9.25 14.01
CA THR A 73 19.81 10.04 13.14
C THR A 73 19.65 9.60 11.69
N LEU A 74 19.82 10.56 10.78
CA LEU A 74 19.87 10.29 9.36
C LEU A 74 21.31 10.01 8.93
N GLU A 75 21.54 8.84 8.35
CA GLU A 75 22.82 8.54 7.73
C GLU A 75 23.03 9.45 6.51
N PRO A 76 24.27 9.91 6.24
CA PRO A 76 24.55 10.70 5.06
C PRO A 76 24.19 9.93 3.78
N VAL A 77 23.37 10.53 2.93
CA VAL A 77 23.06 9.97 1.60
C VAL A 77 24.32 10.05 0.73
N PRO A 78 24.76 8.94 0.09
CA PRO A 78 25.88 8.98 -0.83
C PRO A 78 25.66 9.99 -1.96
N ALA A 79 26.66 10.85 -2.22
CA ALA A 79 26.53 11.92 -3.22
C ALA A 79 26.19 11.41 -4.63
N ALA A 80 26.63 10.19 -5.00
CA ALA A 80 26.27 9.56 -6.26
C ALA A 80 24.77 9.23 -6.33
N THR A 81 24.19 8.73 -5.25
CA THR A 81 22.75 8.45 -5.12
C THR A 81 21.95 9.75 -5.24
N THR A 82 22.31 10.78 -4.48
CA THR A 82 21.65 12.10 -4.55
C THR A 82 21.65 12.66 -5.98
N ARG A 83 22.79 12.59 -6.69
CA ARG A 83 22.88 13.08 -8.07
C ARG A 83 21.96 12.33 -9.03
N ARG A 84 21.90 10.99 -8.95
CA ARG A 84 21.04 10.20 -9.84
C ARG A 84 19.56 10.44 -9.59
N VAL A 85 19.13 10.40 -8.34
CA VAL A 85 17.74 10.67 -7.94
C VAL A 85 17.32 12.07 -8.38
N ASN A 86 18.15 13.09 -8.12
CA ASN A 86 17.85 14.46 -8.52
C ASN A 86 17.80 14.63 -10.05
N ALA A 87 18.70 13.98 -10.79
CA ALA A 87 18.70 14.06 -12.25
C ALA A 87 17.45 13.39 -12.87
N ALA A 88 16.95 12.31 -12.27
CA ALA A 88 15.71 11.68 -12.70
C ALA A 88 14.50 12.59 -12.41
N TRP A 89 14.41 13.16 -11.20
CA TRP A 89 13.35 14.11 -10.85
C TRP A 89 13.39 15.38 -11.71
N ASP A 90 14.57 15.96 -11.96
CA ASP A 90 14.74 17.11 -12.85
C ASP A 90 14.10 16.86 -14.23
N ARG A 91 14.18 15.63 -14.74
CA ARG A 91 13.57 15.23 -16.03
C ARG A 91 12.05 15.10 -15.92
N VAL A 92 11.56 14.46 -14.86
CA VAL A 92 10.13 14.32 -14.56
C VAL A 92 9.48 15.70 -14.42
N GLU A 93 10.03 16.57 -13.57
CA GLU A 93 9.52 17.92 -13.29
C GLU A 93 9.43 18.76 -14.56
N ARG A 94 10.52 18.84 -15.35
CA ARG A 94 10.51 19.58 -16.61
C ARG A 94 9.41 19.11 -17.57
N TRP A 95 9.20 17.80 -17.65
CA TRP A 95 8.15 17.26 -18.51
C TRP A 95 6.76 17.61 -17.97
N LEU A 96 6.53 17.45 -16.66
CA LEU A 96 5.27 17.77 -16.02
C LEU A 96 4.92 19.25 -16.16
N GLU A 97 5.84 20.16 -15.88
CA GLU A 97 5.64 21.60 -16.04
C GLU A 97 5.22 21.97 -17.48
N ALA A 98 5.85 21.34 -18.48
CA ALA A 98 5.56 21.61 -19.88
C ALA A 98 4.25 20.97 -20.36
N LYS A 99 3.94 19.75 -19.93
CA LYS A 99 2.88 18.91 -20.51
C LYS A 99 1.70 18.73 -19.58
N ALA A 100 1.96 18.40 -18.31
CA ALA A 100 0.97 18.09 -17.29
C ALA A 100 1.06 19.01 -16.05
N PRO A 101 0.89 20.34 -16.18
CA PRO A 101 1.04 21.28 -15.07
C PRO A 101 0.05 21.08 -13.92
N ALA A 102 -1.11 20.45 -14.15
CA ALA A 102 -2.03 20.11 -13.07
C ALA A 102 -1.38 19.09 -12.11
N THR A 103 -0.71 18.08 -12.67
CA THR A 103 0.07 17.09 -11.93
C THR A 103 1.36 17.67 -11.36
N ALA A 104 2.05 18.56 -12.08
CA ALA A 104 3.24 19.24 -11.55
C ALA A 104 2.92 19.97 -10.24
N ALA A 105 1.74 20.60 -10.15
CA ALA A 105 1.30 21.35 -8.98
C ALA A 105 1.00 20.47 -7.75
N THR A 106 0.88 19.15 -7.90
CA THR A 106 0.64 18.24 -6.77
C THR A 106 1.92 17.76 -6.12
N LEU A 107 3.09 17.93 -6.77
CA LEU A 107 4.37 17.58 -6.17
C LEU A 107 4.62 18.46 -4.94
N ARG A 108 4.79 17.82 -3.78
CA ARG A 108 5.01 18.56 -2.53
C ARG A 108 6.42 19.13 -2.49
N PRO A 109 6.66 20.22 -1.74
CA PRO A 109 8.02 20.67 -1.48
C PRO A 109 8.85 19.60 -0.76
N PRO A 110 10.19 19.74 -0.74
CA PRO A 110 11.09 18.86 -0.01
C PRO A 110 10.66 18.59 1.44
N ALA A 111 10.82 17.34 1.89
CA ALA A 111 10.75 17.00 3.30
C ALA A 111 11.97 17.58 4.03
N THR A 112 11.77 17.96 5.31
CA THR A 112 12.90 18.32 6.16
C THR A 112 13.62 17.07 6.64
N THR A 113 14.93 17.17 6.88
CA THR A 113 15.72 16.08 7.48
C THR A 113 15.16 15.66 8.84
N ALA A 114 14.63 16.61 9.62
CA ALA A 114 13.96 16.32 10.90
C ALA A 114 12.70 15.46 10.70
N ARG A 115 11.86 15.77 9.69
CA ARG A 115 10.66 14.96 9.41
C ARG A 115 11.02 13.54 8.95
N ILE A 116 12.04 13.40 8.10
CA ILE A 116 12.54 12.09 7.65
C ILE A 116 13.11 11.30 8.84
N THR A 117 13.90 11.95 9.69
CA THR A 117 14.48 11.29 10.89
C THR A 117 13.38 10.79 11.83
N GLU A 118 12.35 11.61 12.07
CA GLU A 118 11.20 11.19 12.87
C GLU A 118 10.43 10.04 12.22
N ALA A 119 10.22 10.08 10.90
CA ALA A 119 9.57 8.99 10.17
C ALA A 119 10.35 7.67 10.31
N GLN A 120 11.68 7.67 10.15
CA GLN A 120 12.51 6.47 10.38
C GLN A 120 12.35 5.93 11.81
N ARG A 121 12.40 6.83 12.79
CA ARG A 121 12.25 6.47 14.21
C ARG A 121 10.91 5.80 14.46
N GLN A 122 9.83 6.37 13.94
CA GLN A 122 8.48 5.88 14.13
C GLN A 122 8.19 4.61 13.34
N SER A 123 8.68 4.48 12.11
CA SER A 123 8.58 3.25 11.31
C SER A 123 9.40 2.10 11.89
N GLY A 124 10.41 2.37 12.73
CA GLY A 124 11.25 1.32 13.32
C GLY A 124 12.39 0.83 12.43
N VAL A 125 12.68 1.55 11.33
CA VAL A 125 13.62 1.11 10.29
C VAL A 125 14.31 2.31 9.66
N ALA A 126 15.60 2.16 9.34
CA ALA A 126 16.34 3.16 8.56
C ALA A 126 15.80 3.22 7.13
N PHE A 127 15.60 4.42 6.58
CA PHE A 127 15.16 4.54 5.20
C PHE A 127 16.33 4.30 4.25
N PRO A 128 16.13 3.59 3.13
CA PRO A 128 17.16 3.46 2.10
C PRO A 128 17.59 4.84 1.58
N ALA A 129 18.87 4.98 1.25
CA ALA A 129 19.45 6.26 0.85
C ALA A 129 18.73 6.91 -0.36
N GLU A 130 18.21 6.10 -1.29
CA GLU A 130 17.47 6.58 -2.46
C GLU A 130 16.12 7.19 -2.08
N LEU A 131 15.41 6.60 -1.10
CA LEU A 131 14.16 7.14 -0.59
C LEU A 131 14.41 8.45 0.16
N VAL A 132 15.47 8.52 0.98
CA VAL A 132 15.87 9.76 1.65
C VAL A 132 16.16 10.86 0.63
N ALA A 133 16.92 10.54 -0.44
CA ALA A 133 17.21 11.49 -1.52
C ALA A 133 15.92 11.98 -2.21
N SER A 134 14.97 11.08 -2.46
CA SER A 134 13.70 11.40 -3.10
C SER A 134 12.81 12.28 -2.20
N LEU A 135 12.71 11.96 -0.91
CA LEU A 135 11.96 12.74 0.07
C LEU A 135 12.56 14.14 0.29
N LEU A 136 13.89 14.27 0.22
CA LEU A 136 14.58 15.56 0.25
C LEU A 136 14.35 16.39 -1.03
N ARG A 137 13.66 15.84 -2.02
CA ARG A 137 13.26 16.55 -3.24
C ARG A 137 11.76 16.83 -3.27
N HIS A 138 10.95 15.81 -3.01
CA HIS A 138 9.49 15.92 -2.85
C HIS A 138 9.02 15.09 -1.67
N ASP A 139 8.32 15.71 -0.72
CA ASP A 139 7.65 15.03 0.39
C ASP A 139 6.35 14.34 -0.06
N GLY A 140 6.46 13.47 -1.08
CA GLY A 140 5.33 12.83 -1.74
C GLY A 140 4.49 13.78 -2.58
N VAL A 141 3.22 13.43 -2.76
CA VAL A 141 2.24 14.21 -3.52
C VAL A 141 1.08 14.69 -2.64
N ALA A 142 0.46 15.81 -3.00
CA ALA A 142 -0.76 16.27 -2.36
C ALA A 142 -1.93 15.39 -2.78
N ASP A 143 -2.85 15.10 -1.86
CA ASP A 143 -4.07 14.34 -2.14
C ASP A 143 -5.04 15.18 -3.01
N ALA A 144 -4.86 15.06 -4.33
CA ALA A 144 -5.66 15.71 -5.35
C ALA A 144 -6.00 14.71 -6.47
N GLY A 145 -7.16 14.87 -7.12
CA GLY A 145 -7.60 13.94 -8.17
C GLY A 145 -6.73 13.88 -9.44
N GLU A 146 -5.70 14.73 -9.54
CA GLU A 146 -4.80 14.84 -10.70
C GLU A 146 -3.33 14.63 -10.28
N SER A 147 -3.11 13.84 -9.23
CA SER A 147 -1.81 13.66 -8.58
C SER A 147 -0.78 12.95 -9.46
N PHE A 148 0.49 13.13 -9.11
CA PHE A 148 1.58 12.41 -9.76
C PHE A 148 1.63 10.96 -9.25
N ASP A 149 1.57 10.03 -10.20
CA ASP A 149 1.70 8.60 -9.95
C ASP A 149 2.98 8.08 -10.61
N LEU A 150 3.78 7.33 -9.85
CA LEU A 150 4.76 6.42 -10.44
C LEU A 150 4.00 5.37 -11.26
N PRO A 151 4.54 4.95 -12.40
CA PRO A 151 3.79 4.09 -13.31
C PRO A 151 3.42 2.75 -12.67
N PRO A 152 2.24 2.19 -12.97
CA PRO A 152 1.16 2.91 -13.62
C PRO A 152 0.35 3.78 -12.64
N PHE A 153 0.16 3.37 -11.37
CA PHE A 153 -0.81 4.03 -10.49
C PHE A 153 -0.33 4.11 -9.03
N HIS A 154 0.97 4.28 -8.79
CA HIS A 154 1.53 4.29 -7.44
C HIS A 154 1.88 5.70 -6.98
N GLN A 155 1.07 6.26 -6.11
CA GLN A 155 1.27 7.59 -5.52
C GLN A 155 2.41 7.60 -4.52
N PRO A 156 3.50 8.37 -4.75
CA PRO A 156 4.56 8.54 -3.77
C PRO A 156 4.02 9.20 -2.49
N VAL A 157 4.22 8.55 -1.36
CA VAL A 157 3.75 9.08 -0.07
C VAL A 157 4.79 10.00 0.57
N SER A 158 4.32 10.93 1.40
CA SER A 158 5.19 11.77 2.23
C SER A 158 5.96 10.95 3.25
N ALA A 159 6.97 11.54 3.90
CA ALA A 159 7.66 10.90 5.02
C ALA A 159 6.67 10.48 6.14
N GLU A 160 5.61 11.27 6.35
CA GLU A 160 4.50 10.92 7.25
C GLU A 160 3.66 9.75 6.74
N GLY A 161 3.43 9.67 5.43
CA GLY A 161 2.74 8.55 4.83
C GLY A 161 3.55 7.25 4.93
N VAL A 162 4.88 7.30 4.78
CA VAL A 162 5.75 6.14 5.03
C VAL A 162 5.59 5.63 6.47
N GLU A 163 5.62 6.55 7.44
CA GLU A 163 5.38 6.26 8.86
C GLU A 163 4.00 5.61 9.09
N GLY A 164 2.94 6.24 8.58
CA GLY A 164 1.57 5.76 8.74
C GLY A 164 1.36 4.37 8.13
N GLN A 165 1.86 4.15 6.92
CA GLN A 165 1.73 2.87 6.23
C GLN A 165 2.55 1.78 6.93
N ALA A 166 3.79 2.08 7.37
CA ALA A 166 4.61 1.12 8.11
C ALA A 166 3.90 0.66 9.39
N LYS A 167 3.25 1.59 10.11
CA LYS A 167 2.45 1.27 11.29
C LYS A 167 1.27 0.36 10.95
N VAL A 168 0.46 0.73 9.95
CA VAL A 168 -0.70 -0.07 9.52
C VAL A 168 -0.29 -1.50 9.16
N MET A 169 0.75 -1.65 8.33
CA MET A 169 1.20 -2.97 7.88
C MET A 169 1.76 -3.81 9.04
N CYS A 170 2.49 -3.19 9.98
CA CYS A 170 2.96 -3.89 11.18
C CYS A 170 1.83 -4.28 12.13
N ASP A 171 0.82 -3.43 12.31
CA ASP A 171 -0.35 -3.72 13.13
C ASP A 171 -1.17 -4.89 12.54
N VAL A 172 -1.37 -4.91 11.22
CA VAL A 172 -2.04 -6.02 10.52
C VAL A 172 -1.23 -7.32 10.65
N LEU A 173 0.07 -7.29 10.35
CA LEU A 173 0.94 -8.46 10.49
C LEU A 173 0.89 -9.04 11.92
N THR A 174 1.09 -8.18 12.92
CA THR A 174 1.16 -8.59 14.32
C THR A 174 -0.18 -9.10 14.83
N SER A 175 -1.28 -8.46 14.44
CA SER A 175 -2.63 -8.87 14.85
C SER A 175 -3.11 -10.16 14.18
N SER A 176 -2.57 -10.51 13.00
CA SER A 176 -2.85 -11.80 12.36
C SER A 176 -2.33 -12.97 13.20
N GLY A 177 -1.15 -12.82 13.82
CA GLY A 177 -0.48 -13.87 14.56
C GLY A 177 -0.11 -15.10 13.73
N ILE A 178 -0.05 -14.96 12.40
CA ILE A 178 0.32 -16.02 11.46
C ILE A 178 1.80 -15.86 11.12
N ASP A 179 2.65 -16.77 11.62
CA ASP A 179 4.10 -16.69 11.43
C ASP A 179 4.51 -16.74 9.95
N ASP A 180 3.79 -17.51 9.13
CA ASP A 180 4.06 -17.62 7.69
C ASP A 180 3.90 -16.28 6.95
N ASN A 181 3.16 -15.31 7.50
CA ASN A 181 3.02 -13.98 6.91
C ASN A 181 4.29 -13.13 7.07
N VAL A 182 5.18 -13.48 7.99
CA VAL A 182 6.42 -12.73 8.23
C VAL A 182 7.39 -12.95 7.06
N GLY A 183 7.63 -11.88 6.31
CA GLY A 183 8.45 -11.87 5.10
C GLY A 183 7.74 -12.34 3.84
N TYR A 184 6.68 -13.15 3.96
CA TYR A 184 5.82 -13.54 2.82
C TYR A 184 4.81 -12.45 2.46
N TRP A 185 4.09 -11.91 3.45
CA TRP A 185 3.10 -10.84 3.27
C TRP A 185 3.66 -9.49 3.69
N TRP A 186 4.35 -9.43 4.82
CA TRP A 186 5.01 -8.21 5.28
C TRP A 186 6.17 -8.50 6.24
N HIS A 187 7.09 -7.56 6.37
CA HIS A 187 8.14 -7.56 7.38
C HIS A 187 8.41 -6.12 7.81
N GLY A 188 8.68 -5.86 9.09
CA GLY A 188 8.90 -4.49 9.59
C GLY A 188 10.17 -3.80 9.10
N ARG A 189 10.91 -4.43 8.18
CA ARG A 189 12.06 -3.83 7.45
C ARG A 189 11.73 -3.56 5.98
N PHE A 190 10.49 -3.74 5.57
CA PHE A 190 9.98 -3.23 4.31
C PHE A 190 9.55 -1.78 4.53
N VAL A 191 10.11 -0.87 3.73
CA VAL A 191 9.84 0.56 3.84
C VAL A 191 8.85 0.95 2.74
N PRO A 192 7.56 1.14 3.03
CA PRO A 192 6.58 1.55 2.03
C PRO A 192 6.91 2.96 1.53
N PHE A 193 6.75 3.22 0.24
CA PHE A 193 7.01 4.56 -0.32
C PHE A 193 6.01 5.02 -1.37
N ALA A 194 5.16 4.13 -1.89
CA ALA A 194 4.06 4.50 -2.75
C ALA A 194 2.86 3.55 -2.58
N VAL A 195 1.64 4.07 -2.79
CA VAL A 195 0.37 3.33 -2.63
C VAL A 195 -0.51 3.52 -3.85
N ASP A 196 -1.40 2.56 -4.14
CA ASP A 196 -2.30 2.63 -5.29
C ASP A 196 -3.74 3.09 -4.95
N GLY A 197 -4.02 3.32 -3.67
CA GLY A 197 -5.36 3.64 -3.18
C GLY A 197 -6.33 2.45 -3.08
N GLY A 198 -5.95 1.29 -3.61
CA GLY A 198 -6.67 0.01 -3.54
C GLY A 198 -6.19 -0.91 -2.40
N GLY A 199 -5.11 -0.54 -1.71
CA GLY A 199 -4.53 -1.30 -0.61
C GLY A 199 -3.20 -1.96 -0.95
N ASP A 200 -2.79 -1.90 -2.21
CA ASP A 200 -1.50 -2.37 -2.69
C ASP A 200 -0.48 -1.21 -2.71
N GLY A 201 0.78 -1.54 -2.99
CA GLY A 201 1.78 -0.51 -3.20
C GLY A 201 3.21 -1.02 -3.28
N LEU A 202 4.14 -0.07 -3.25
CA LEU A 202 5.57 -0.31 -3.45
C LEU A 202 6.38 -0.07 -2.17
N PHE A 203 7.30 -0.98 -1.91
CA PHE A 203 8.20 -0.91 -0.77
C PHE A 203 9.67 -1.11 -1.18
N LEU A 204 10.56 -0.73 -0.28
CA LEU A 204 11.99 -1.04 -0.38
C LEU A 204 12.38 -2.02 0.73
N ASP A 205 12.89 -3.19 0.36
CA ASP A 205 13.36 -4.21 1.31
C ASP A 205 14.71 -3.79 1.90
N GLN A 206 14.67 -3.39 3.18
CA GLN A 206 15.84 -2.95 3.92
C GLN A 206 16.44 -4.05 4.80
N ARG A 207 16.04 -5.33 4.67
CA ARG A 207 16.58 -6.44 5.48
C ARG A 207 18.09 -6.63 5.30
N THR A 208 18.58 -6.48 4.08
CA THR A 208 20.01 -6.53 3.71
C THR A 208 20.67 -5.16 3.70
N GLY A 209 19.92 -4.08 3.94
CA GLY A 209 20.40 -2.70 3.88
C GLY A 209 20.46 -2.10 2.48
N THR A 210 20.06 -2.83 1.43
CA THR A 210 20.18 -2.38 0.03
C THR A 210 18.95 -1.61 -0.48
N GLY A 211 17.78 -1.80 0.12
CA GLY A 211 16.53 -1.17 -0.33
C GLY A 211 16.03 -1.73 -1.65
N ARG A 212 15.95 -3.06 -1.79
CA ARG A 212 15.46 -3.68 -3.05
C ARG A 212 13.98 -3.35 -3.24
N LEU A 213 13.61 -2.80 -4.39
CA LEU A 213 12.23 -2.45 -4.70
C LEU A 213 11.38 -3.72 -4.92
N GLY A 214 10.23 -3.76 -4.27
CA GLY A 214 9.18 -4.75 -4.47
C GLY A 214 7.79 -4.15 -4.33
N GLU A 215 6.78 -4.96 -4.57
CA GLU A 215 5.36 -4.62 -4.38
C GLU A 215 4.72 -5.52 -3.34
N TRP A 216 3.78 -4.99 -2.57
CA TRP A 216 2.89 -5.81 -1.75
C TRP A 216 1.49 -5.83 -2.37
N ASN A 217 0.85 -7.00 -2.30
CA ASN A 217 -0.57 -7.16 -2.59
C ASN A 217 -1.31 -7.46 -1.28
N HIS A 218 -2.36 -6.70 -0.99
CA HIS A 218 -3.08 -6.81 0.28
C HIS A 218 -3.80 -8.15 0.47
N GLU A 219 -4.15 -8.85 -0.62
CA GLU A 219 -4.76 -10.18 -0.62
C GLU A 219 -3.75 -11.32 -0.88
N GLY A 220 -2.46 -10.99 -1.06
CA GLY A 220 -1.47 -11.89 -1.65
C GLY A 220 -0.14 -11.92 -0.90
N SER A 221 0.96 -11.92 -1.64
CA SER A 221 2.32 -11.89 -1.09
C SER A 221 3.08 -10.69 -1.61
N VAL A 222 4.25 -10.43 -1.01
CA VAL A 222 5.21 -9.53 -1.64
C VAL A 222 5.81 -10.16 -2.90
N SER A 223 6.15 -9.33 -3.88
CA SER A 223 6.80 -9.73 -5.13
C SER A 223 7.94 -8.78 -5.47
N PHE A 224 8.95 -9.30 -6.18
CA PHE A 224 10.12 -8.55 -6.65
C PHE A 224 10.39 -8.71 -8.15
N ASP A 225 9.48 -9.36 -8.88
CA ASP A 225 9.74 -9.82 -10.25
C ASP A 225 9.36 -8.78 -11.31
N ARG A 226 8.43 -7.87 -10.97
CA ARG A 226 7.82 -6.91 -11.89
C ARG A 226 8.60 -5.60 -12.04
N TRP A 227 9.34 -5.21 -11.01
CA TRP A 227 9.89 -3.86 -10.88
C TRP A 227 11.41 -3.85 -11.06
N PRO A 228 12.01 -2.72 -11.48
CA PRO A 228 13.45 -2.57 -11.43
C PRO A 228 13.95 -2.71 -9.98
N PRO A 229 15.19 -3.20 -9.77
CA PRO A 229 15.73 -3.44 -8.43
C PRO A 229 15.74 -2.25 -7.46
N THR A 230 15.71 -1.01 -7.95
CA THR A 230 15.91 0.20 -7.13
C THR A 230 14.88 1.30 -7.43
N LEU A 231 14.65 2.19 -6.46
CA LEU A 231 13.80 3.37 -6.63
C LEU A 231 14.37 4.32 -7.69
N THR A 232 15.68 4.49 -7.71
CA THR A 232 16.37 5.34 -8.69
C THR A 232 16.12 4.84 -10.10
N GLU A 233 16.21 3.53 -10.35
CA GLU A 233 15.91 2.96 -11.66
C GLU A 233 14.44 3.12 -12.05
N LEU A 234 13.51 2.98 -11.10
CA LEU A 234 12.09 3.27 -11.36
C LEU A 234 11.89 4.74 -11.79
N LEU A 235 12.51 5.69 -11.10
CA LEU A 235 12.45 7.12 -11.46
C LEU A 235 13.08 7.40 -12.83
N GLU A 236 14.22 6.78 -13.13
CA GLU A 236 14.90 6.92 -14.43
C GLU A 236 14.07 6.33 -15.59
N GLN A 237 13.42 5.19 -15.37
CA GLN A 237 12.50 4.59 -16.34
C GLN A 237 11.25 5.46 -16.52
N THR A 238 10.68 5.99 -15.42
CA THR A 238 9.55 6.92 -15.45
C THR A 238 9.88 8.16 -16.27
N ALA A 239 11.00 8.82 -15.99
CA ALA A 239 11.49 9.97 -16.74
C ALA A 239 11.65 9.68 -18.24
N THR A 240 12.21 8.52 -18.57
CA THR A 240 12.43 8.09 -19.95
C THR A 240 11.10 7.84 -20.69
N ALA A 241 10.13 7.22 -20.02
CA ALA A 241 8.80 7.00 -20.58
C ALA A 241 8.09 8.33 -20.87
N LEU A 242 8.12 9.27 -19.91
CA LEU A 242 7.56 10.62 -20.06
C LEU A 242 8.16 11.34 -21.28
N GLU A 243 9.49 11.41 -21.36
CA GLU A 243 10.19 12.13 -22.43
C GLU A 243 9.95 11.53 -23.83
N THR A 244 9.81 10.20 -23.93
CA THR A 244 9.73 9.49 -25.20
C THR A 244 8.31 9.13 -25.64
N GLY A 245 7.33 9.16 -24.72
CA GLY A 245 6.03 8.50 -24.92
C GLY A 245 6.13 6.97 -25.04
N GLY A 246 7.29 6.41 -24.64
CA GLY A 246 7.59 4.99 -24.67
C GLY A 246 6.83 4.18 -23.62
N PRO A 247 6.81 2.84 -23.74
CA PRO A 247 6.24 1.99 -22.71
C PRO A 247 7.13 1.96 -21.46
N VAL A 248 6.51 1.77 -20.31
CA VAL A 248 7.08 1.49 -18.99
C VAL A 248 6.25 0.39 -18.34
N ILE A 249 6.79 -0.31 -17.33
CA ILE A 249 6.18 -1.39 -16.53
C ILE A 249 4.85 -1.94 -17.08
N ASP A 250 4.85 -3.18 -17.59
CA ASP A 250 3.69 -3.84 -18.24
C ASP A 250 3.13 -3.15 -19.49
N GLY A 251 3.91 -2.28 -20.13
CA GLY A 251 3.55 -1.69 -21.41
C GLY A 251 2.72 -0.41 -21.32
N TYR A 252 2.48 0.10 -20.11
CA TYR A 252 1.84 1.38 -19.87
C TYR A 252 2.63 2.53 -20.49
N ARG A 253 1.92 3.56 -20.95
CA ARG A 253 2.50 4.76 -21.54
C ARG A 253 1.93 6.00 -20.89
N PRO A 254 2.71 7.09 -20.83
CA PRO A 254 2.19 8.34 -20.31
C PRO A 254 1.20 8.95 -21.31
N VAL A 255 0.05 9.33 -20.82
CA VAL A 255 -0.95 10.12 -21.54
C VAL A 255 -1.22 11.42 -20.78
N VAL A 256 -1.61 12.45 -21.51
CA VAL A 256 -1.99 13.74 -20.90
C VAL A 256 -3.49 13.93 -21.08
N THR A 257 -4.20 14.03 -19.97
CA THR A 257 -5.65 14.22 -19.96
C THR A 257 -6.03 15.63 -20.44
N GLU A 258 -7.32 15.86 -20.72
CA GLU A 258 -7.83 17.18 -21.10
C GLU A 258 -7.57 18.25 -20.03
N LYS A 259 -7.50 17.85 -18.76
CA LYS A 259 -7.18 18.73 -17.62
C LYS A 259 -5.69 19.03 -17.50
N ARG A 260 -4.87 18.54 -18.44
CA ARG A 260 -3.42 18.63 -18.40
C ARG A 260 -2.84 17.96 -17.15
N ALA A 261 -3.33 16.78 -16.85
CA ALA A 261 -2.76 15.87 -15.85
C ALA A 261 -2.09 14.68 -16.54
N LEU A 262 -1.10 14.09 -15.89
CA LEU A 262 -0.50 12.83 -16.29
C LEU A 262 -1.47 11.70 -15.92
N ASP A 263 -1.60 10.74 -16.81
CA ASP A 263 -2.24 9.45 -16.57
C ASP A 263 -1.43 8.36 -17.32
N TRP A 264 -1.69 7.09 -17.03
CA TRP A 264 -0.98 5.95 -17.58
C TRP A 264 -1.96 4.99 -18.26
N ASP A 265 -1.79 4.76 -19.56
CA ASP A 265 -2.70 3.92 -20.35
C ASP A 265 -1.96 2.81 -21.10
N ILE A 266 -2.65 1.71 -21.37
CA ILE A 266 -2.18 0.65 -22.27
C ILE A 266 -2.76 0.93 -23.65
N PRO A 267 -1.94 1.17 -24.69
CA PRO A 267 -2.45 1.32 -26.04
C PRO A 267 -3.27 0.10 -26.46
N ARG A 268 -4.49 0.34 -26.92
CA ARG A 268 -5.36 -0.70 -27.50
C ARG A 268 -4.82 -1.27 -28.80
#